data_AF-A0A7Y0Z888-F1
#
_entry.id   AF-A0A7Y0Z888-F1
#
_cell.length_a   1.000
_cell.length_b   1.000
_cell.length_c   1.000
_cell.angle_alpha   90.00
_cell.angle_beta   90.00
_cell.angle_gamma   90.00
#
_symmetry.space_group_name_H-M   'P 1'
#
loop_
_entity.id
_entity.type
_entity.pdbx_description
1 polymer ?
#
loop_
_entity_poly.entity_id
_entity_poly.type
_entity_poly.pdbx_seq_one_letter_code
_entity_poly.pdbx_strand_id
1 'polypeptide(L)'
;MLSCRVAAPKVVRVWQFDNPVLVVSQDFSREKRLLTPRHFKAVFDSPTGKVPGKNLLLLARNNDLDHPRLGLVIGKKSVKLSVERNRLKRLMRESFRLHQDTLVGWDIVIVARKGLGDVENPELIQHFGKLWKRLARTNKPAPAVSTETVGVDSTNA
;
A
#
# COMPACT_ATOMS: atom_id res chain seq x y z
N MET A 1 38.23 -6.09 52.33
CA MET A 1 36.96 -5.39 52.05
C MET A 1 37.07 -4.74 50.67
N LEU A 2 36.67 -5.46 49.61
CA LEU A 2 36.80 -5.01 48.22
C LEU A 2 35.59 -4.14 47.83
N SER A 3 35.85 -2.87 47.53
CA SER A 3 34.89 -1.91 46.98
C SER A 3 34.58 -2.29 45.52
N CYS A 4 33.36 -2.79 45.29
CA CYS A 4 32.88 -3.12 43.96
C CYS A 4 32.29 -1.86 43.30
N ARG A 5 33.03 -1.26 42.36
CA ARG A 5 32.55 -0.16 41.51
C ARG A 5 31.50 -0.70 40.54
N VAL A 6 30.23 -0.40 40.79
CA VAL A 6 29.12 -0.71 39.88
C VAL A 6 29.20 0.24 38.69
N ALA A 7 29.39 -0.34 37.49
CA ALA A 7 29.41 0.37 36.23
C ALA A 7 27.99 0.83 35.85
N ALA A 8 27.84 2.12 35.56
CA ALA A 8 26.58 2.70 35.07
C ALA A 8 26.27 2.22 33.64
N PRO A 9 25.03 1.75 33.35
CA PRO A 9 24.65 1.40 32.00
C PRO A 9 24.50 2.65 31.13
N LYS A 10 25.03 2.57 29.91
CA LYS A 10 24.93 3.60 28.86
C LYS A 10 23.46 3.85 28.53
N VAL A 11 23.05 5.11 28.67
CA VAL A 11 21.77 5.64 28.21
C VAL A 11 21.55 5.26 26.74
N VAL A 12 20.57 4.39 26.49
CA VAL A 12 20.09 4.10 25.13
C VAL A 12 19.28 5.31 24.71
N ARG A 13 19.77 6.03 23.69
CA ARG A 13 19.04 7.10 23.01
C ARG A 13 17.70 6.53 22.54
N VAL A 14 16.64 6.94 23.21
CA VAL A 14 15.27 6.72 22.76
C VAL A 14 15.14 7.43 21.42
N TRP A 15 14.97 6.65 20.36
CA TRP A 15 14.60 7.16 19.07
C TRP A 15 13.16 7.65 19.19
N GLN A 16 13.03 8.96 19.40
CA GLN A 16 11.77 9.67 19.40
C GLN A 16 11.31 9.80 17.95
N PHE A 17 10.80 8.70 17.41
CA PHE A 17 9.96 8.73 16.22
C PHE A 17 8.56 9.15 16.66
N ASP A 18 8.38 10.46 16.90
CA ASP A 18 7.05 11.08 16.81
C ASP A 18 6.66 11.11 15.33
N ASN A 19 6.39 9.93 14.77
CA ASN A 19 5.69 9.80 13.51
C ASN A 19 4.24 9.50 13.89
N PRO A 20 3.28 10.38 13.56
CA PRO A 20 1.87 10.05 13.71
C PRO A 20 1.58 8.96 12.68
N VAL A 21 1.84 7.70 13.05
CA VAL A 21 1.46 6.55 12.27
C VAL A 21 -0.05 6.55 12.28
N LEU A 22 -0.65 7.09 11.21
CA LEU A 22 -2.05 6.87 10.89
C LEU A 22 -2.22 5.35 10.94
N VAL A 23 -2.93 4.88 11.96
CA VAL A 23 -3.19 3.45 12.18
C VAL A 23 -4.18 3.03 11.09
N VAL A 24 -3.66 2.75 9.90
CA VAL A 24 -4.48 2.22 8.81
C VAL A 24 -4.78 0.77 9.19
N SER A 25 -6.02 0.50 9.61
CA SER A 25 -6.47 -0.87 9.91
C SER A 25 -6.08 -1.78 8.76
N GLN A 26 -5.23 -2.80 8.93
CA GLN A 26 -4.65 -3.55 7.79
C GLN A 26 -5.68 -4.39 7.01
N ASP A 27 -6.96 -4.32 7.37
CA ASP A 27 -8.03 -5.04 6.73
C ASP A 27 -8.24 -4.60 5.28
N PHE A 28 -8.39 -5.58 4.39
CA PHE A 28 -8.69 -5.35 2.98
C PHE A 28 -10.20 -5.26 2.77
N SER A 29 -10.83 -4.27 3.43
CA SER A 29 -12.26 -3.98 3.34
C SER A 29 -12.65 -3.50 1.93
N ARG A 30 -13.95 -3.46 1.64
CA ARG A 30 -14.50 -3.10 0.31
C ARG A 30 -14.06 -1.70 -0.13
N GLU A 31 -13.93 -0.77 0.81
CA GLU A 31 -13.58 0.63 0.57
C GLU A 31 -12.18 0.81 -0.03
N LYS A 32 -11.24 -0.08 0.33
CA LYS A 32 -9.87 -0.09 -0.19
C LYS A 32 -9.76 -0.75 -1.56
N ARG A 33 -10.88 -1.09 -2.20
CA ARG A 33 -10.92 -1.73 -3.53
C ARG A 33 -11.47 -0.75 -4.55
N LEU A 34 -10.78 -0.65 -5.67
CA LEU A 34 -11.32 0.03 -6.84
C LEU A 34 -12.34 -0.90 -7.51
N LEU A 35 -13.63 -0.58 -7.39
CA LEU A 35 -14.73 -1.38 -7.95
C LEU A 35 -15.37 -0.71 -9.17
N THR A 36 -15.49 0.62 -9.15
CA THR A 36 -16.27 1.37 -10.13
C THR A 36 -15.47 1.60 -11.41
N PRO A 37 -16.02 1.32 -12.61
CA PRO A 37 -15.32 1.56 -13.89
C PRO A 37 -14.85 3.01 -14.08
N ARG A 38 -15.61 3.98 -13.53
CA ARG A 38 -15.23 5.40 -13.53
C ARG A 38 -13.89 5.66 -12.85
N HIS A 39 -13.63 5.00 -11.70
CA HIS A 39 -12.37 5.14 -10.99
C HIS A 39 -11.21 4.50 -11.77
N PHE A 40 -11.43 3.35 -12.42
CA PHE A 40 -10.42 2.77 -13.30
C PHE A 40 -10.07 3.72 -14.45
N LYS A 41 -11.08 4.24 -15.15
CA LYS A 41 -10.89 5.20 -16.26
C LYS A 41 -10.12 6.45 -15.79
N ALA A 42 -10.48 7.00 -14.63
CA ALA A 42 -9.82 8.14 -14.02
C ALA A 42 -8.31 7.91 -13.78
N VAL A 43 -7.90 6.71 -13.36
CA VAL A 43 -6.48 6.37 -13.18
C VAL A 43 -5.75 6.18 -14.51
N PHE A 44 -6.44 5.67 -15.54
CA PHE A 44 -5.87 5.50 -16.87
C PHE A 44 -5.69 6.83 -17.63
N ASP A 45 -6.64 7.76 -17.50
CA ASP A 45 -6.63 9.01 -18.24
C ASP A 45 -5.64 10.04 -17.67
N SER A 46 -5.49 10.10 -16.34
CA SER A 46 -4.63 11.09 -15.68
C SER A 46 -3.84 10.46 -14.52
N PRO A 47 -2.82 9.63 -14.83
CA PRO A 47 -1.95 9.04 -13.81
C PRO A 47 -0.95 10.08 -13.29
N THR A 48 -0.94 10.30 -11.97
CA THR A 48 0.07 11.12 -11.29
C THR A 48 1.45 10.44 -11.30
N GLY A 49 1.46 9.11 -11.19
CA GLY A 49 2.67 8.31 -11.16
C GLY A 49 2.54 7.07 -12.03
N LYS A 50 3.56 6.82 -12.86
CA LYS A 50 3.65 5.61 -13.68
C LYS A 50 4.97 4.91 -13.41
N VAL A 51 4.88 3.68 -12.91
CA VAL A 51 6.06 2.85 -12.64
C VAL A 51 6.00 1.61 -13.54
N PRO A 52 6.75 1.61 -14.67
CA PRO A 52 6.88 0.43 -15.48
C PRO A 52 7.77 -0.60 -14.79
N GLY A 53 7.28 -1.84 -14.71
CA GLY A 53 8.04 -3.04 -14.37
C GLY A 53 8.18 -3.96 -15.59
N LYS A 54 8.95 -5.05 -15.44
CA LYS A 54 9.23 -6.00 -16.52
C LYS A 54 7.95 -6.67 -17.05
N ASN A 55 7.15 -7.26 -16.15
CA ASN A 55 5.93 -8.02 -16.50
C ASN A 55 4.65 -7.35 -15.99
N LEU A 56 4.74 -6.12 -15.51
CA LEU A 56 3.64 -5.42 -14.86
C LEU A 56 3.81 -3.90 -14.99
N LEU A 57 2.72 -3.19 -14.89
CA LEU A 57 2.68 -1.73 -14.90
C LEU A 57 1.89 -1.25 -13.68
N LEU A 58 2.49 -0.38 -12.87
CA LEU A 58 1.77 0.34 -11.82
C LEU A 58 1.40 1.71 -12.34
N LEU A 59 0.11 2.02 -12.24
CA LEU A 59 -0.44 3.36 -12.39
C LEU A 59 -0.93 3.80 -11.04
N ALA A 60 -0.61 5.02 -10.66
CA ALA A 60 -1.03 5.59 -9.41
C ALA A 60 -1.55 7.00 -9.67
N ARG A 61 -2.63 7.32 -8.99
CA ARG A 61 -3.28 8.62 -9.04
C ARG A 61 -3.53 9.06 -7.61
N ASN A 62 -3.32 10.34 -7.34
CA ASN A 62 -3.65 10.92 -6.05
C ASN A 62 -5.17 10.92 -5.86
N ASN A 63 -5.59 10.58 -4.65
CA ASN A 63 -6.97 10.62 -4.22
C ASN A 63 -7.03 11.34 -2.87
N ASP A 64 -8.05 12.17 -2.67
CA ASP A 64 -8.22 12.99 -1.47
C ASP A 64 -8.86 12.20 -0.32
N LEU A 65 -8.48 10.92 -0.19
CA LEU A 65 -9.03 10.00 0.80
C LEU A 65 -7.95 9.50 1.76
N ASP A 66 -8.37 9.22 2.99
CA ASP A 66 -7.49 8.73 4.06
C ASP A 66 -7.05 7.27 3.91
N HIS A 67 -7.54 6.58 2.87
CA HIS A 67 -7.22 5.17 2.65
C HIS A 67 -6.77 4.91 1.21
N PRO A 68 -5.77 4.03 1.01
CA PRO A 68 -5.36 3.62 -0.32
C PRO A 68 -6.44 2.75 -0.97
N ARG A 69 -6.60 2.87 -2.29
CA ARG A 69 -7.47 1.98 -3.08
C ARG A 69 -6.65 1.17 -4.07
N LEU A 70 -6.91 -0.13 -4.14
CA LEU A 70 -6.24 -1.05 -5.07
C LEU A 70 -7.20 -1.52 -6.17
N GLY A 71 -6.79 -1.32 -7.42
CA GLY A 71 -7.37 -1.91 -8.61
C GLY A 71 -6.43 -2.95 -9.23
N LEU A 72 -6.96 -4.12 -9.58
CA LEU A 72 -6.18 -5.18 -10.23
C LEU A 72 -6.74 -5.46 -11.62
N VAL A 73 -5.91 -5.27 -12.65
CA VAL A 73 -6.27 -5.51 -14.05
C VAL A 73 -5.40 -6.65 -14.59
N ILE A 74 -5.99 -7.85 -14.59
CA ILE A 74 -5.35 -9.06 -15.12
C ILE A 74 -6.17 -9.59 -16.27
N GLY A 75 -5.71 -9.31 -17.50
CA GLY A 75 -6.37 -9.76 -18.71
C GLY A 75 -6.15 -11.25 -19.00
N LYS A 76 -7.12 -11.89 -19.67
CA LYS A 76 -7.01 -13.27 -20.19
C LYS A 76 -5.81 -13.44 -21.14
N LYS A 77 -5.41 -12.36 -21.83
CA LYS A 77 -4.23 -12.34 -22.73
C LYS A 77 -2.90 -12.42 -21.98
N SER A 78 -2.85 -11.97 -20.73
CA SER A 78 -1.63 -11.94 -19.92
C SER A 78 -1.39 -13.27 -19.21
N VAL A 79 -2.46 -13.87 -18.68
CA VAL A 79 -2.43 -15.15 -17.96
C VAL A 79 -3.68 -15.95 -18.38
N LYS A 80 -3.46 -17.12 -19.00
CA LYS A 80 -4.54 -17.94 -19.55
C LYS A 80 -5.27 -18.71 -18.45
N LEU A 81 -4.54 -19.26 -17.48
CA LEU A 81 -5.09 -20.13 -16.44
C LEU A 81 -5.79 -19.30 -15.35
N SER A 82 -7.01 -19.71 -14.99
CA SER A 82 -7.78 -19.03 -13.95
C SER A 82 -7.11 -19.14 -12.57
N VAL A 83 -6.51 -20.30 -12.29
CA VAL A 83 -5.81 -20.58 -11.03
C VAL A 83 -4.62 -19.63 -10.85
N GLU A 84 -3.83 -19.41 -11.91
CA GLU A 84 -2.70 -18.48 -11.89
C GLU A 84 -3.15 -17.02 -11.71
N ARG A 85 -4.23 -16.60 -12.36
CA ARG A 85 -4.80 -15.25 -12.13
C ARG A 85 -5.23 -15.08 -10.68
N ASN A 86 -5.84 -16.10 -10.09
CA ASN A 86 -6.26 -16.07 -8.69
C ASN A 86 -5.07 -16.06 -7.73
N ARG A 87 -4.04 -16.87 -7.99
CA ARG A 87 -2.75 -16.85 -7.28
C ARG A 87 -2.17 -15.44 -7.30
N LEU A 88 -2.06 -14.84 -8.48
CA LEU A 88 -1.49 -13.51 -8.65
C LEU A 88 -2.30 -12.43 -7.94
N LYS A 89 -3.65 -12.48 -8.02
CA LYS A 89 -4.51 -11.57 -7.26
C LYS A 89 -4.32 -11.70 -5.76
N ARG A 90 -4.05 -12.91 -5.24
CA ARG A 90 -3.77 -13.13 -3.81
C ARG A 90 -2.44 -12.50 -3.42
N LEU A 91 -1.36 -12.79 -4.15
CA LEU A 91 -0.03 -12.23 -3.91
C LEU A 91 -0.01 -10.69 -3.97
N MET A 92 -0.69 -10.10 -4.96
CA MET A 92 -0.81 -8.65 -5.10
C MET A 92 -1.54 -8.02 -3.90
N ARG A 93 -2.63 -8.65 -3.44
CA ARG A 93 -3.39 -8.18 -2.28
C ARG A 93 -2.60 -8.28 -0.99
N GLU A 94 -1.86 -9.37 -0.80
CA GLU A 94 -1.01 -9.56 0.38
C GLU A 94 0.15 -8.56 0.40
N SER A 95 0.82 -8.38 -0.74
CA SER A 95 1.89 -7.38 -0.89
C SER A 95 1.37 -5.98 -0.61
N PHE A 96 0.17 -5.64 -1.10
CA PHE A 96 -0.49 -4.38 -0.81
C PHE A 96 -0.81 -4.23 0.68
N ARG A 97 -1.30 -5.28 1.35
CA ARG A 97 -1.59 -5.28 2.80
C ARG A 97 -0.37 -4.85 3.62
N LEU A 98 0.81 -5.34 3.27
CA LEU A 98 2.07 -5.01 3.97
C LEU A 98 2.56 -3.58 3.74
N HIS A 99 2.04 -2.87 2.72
CA HIS A 99 2.52 -1.54 2.34
C HIS A 99 1.43 -0.46 2.43
N GLN A 100 0.27 -0.74 3.04
CA GLN A 100 -0.86 0.20 3.09
C GLN A 100 -0.47 1.53 3.74
N ASP A 101 0.33 1.49 4.81
CA ASP A 101 0.73 2.67 5.59
C ASP A 101 1.54 3.68 4.76
N THR A 102 2.32 3.19 3.80
CA THR A 102 3.14 4.04 2.93
C THR A 102 2.34 4.62 1.76
N LEU A 103 1.21 4.00 1.42
CA LEU A 103 0.45 4.26 0.19
C LEU A 103 -0.84 5.06 0.43
N VAL A 104 -1.04 5.62 1.63
CA VAL A 104 -2.20 6.46 1.97
C VAL A 104 -2.38 7.61 0.97
N GLY A 105 -3.62 7.86 0.54
CA GLY A 105 -3.97 8.91 -0.42
C GLY A 105 -3.77 8.52 -1.90
N TRP A 106 -3.54 7.24 -2.21
CA TRP A 106 -3.34 6.80 -3.59
C TRP A 106 -4.43 5.83 -4.07
N ASP A 107 -4.89 6.08 -5.30
CA ASP A 107 -5.60 5.12 -6.14
C ASP A 107 -4.60 4.42 -7.05
N ILE A 108 -4.38 3.13 -6.81
CA ILE A 108 -3.32 2.35 -7.47
C ILE A 108 -3.96 1.27 -8.33
N VAL A 109 -3.63 1.27 -9.63
CA VAL A 109 -4.04 0.24 -10.57
C VAL A 109 -2.82 -0.55 -11.03
N ILE A 110 -2.82 -1.84 -10.74
CA ILE A 110 -1.81 -2.78 -11.21
C ILE A 110 -2.31 -3.46 -12.49
N VAL A 111 -1.58 -3.27 -13.59
CA VAL A 111 -1.86 -3.90 -14.87
C VAL A 111 -0.85 -5.01 -15.11
N ALA A 112 -1.32 -6.25 -15.21
CA ALA A 112 -0.49 -7.39 -15.57
C ALA A 112 -0.21 -7.42 -17.07
N ARG A 113 1.07 -7.48 -17.46
CA ARG A 113 1.49 -7.74 -18.85
C ARG A 113 1.73 -9.24 -19.06
N LYS A 114 2.00 -9.61 -20.32
CA LYS A 114 2.35 -10.98 -20.69
C LYS A 114 3.60 -11.45 -19.94
N GLY A 115 3.67 -12.75 -19.65
CA GLY A 115 4.82 -13.35 -18.97
C GLY A 115 4.81 -13.19 -17.44
N LEU A 116 3.72 -12.71 -16.85
CA LEU A 116 3.58 -12.62 -15.38
C LEU A 116 3.13 -13.95 -14.74
N GLY A 117 2.49 -14.83 -15.52
CA GLY A 117 2.06 -16.16 -15.07
C GLY A 117 3.24 -17.09 -14.82
N ASP A 118 4.29 -16.97 -15.65
CA ASP A 118 5.46 -17.85 -15.69
C ASP A 118 6.51 -17.51 -14.62
N VAL A 119 6.27 -16.46 -13.81
CA VAL A 119 7.22 -16.03 -12.78
C VAL A 119 6.91 -16.71 -11.45
N GLU A 120 7.97 -17.14 -10.79
CA GLU A 120 7.93 -17.77 -9.48
C GLU A 120 7.53 -16.78 -8.37
N ASN A 121 6.90 -17.32 -7.31
CA ASN A 121 6.44 -16.54 -6.15
C ASN A 121 7.51 -15.61 -5.55
N PRO A 122 8.74 -16.07 -5.22
CA PRO A 122 9.74 -15.21 -4.59
C PRO A 122 10.15 -14.04 -5.48
N GLU A 123 10.31 -14.27 -6.78
CA GLU A 123 10.66 -13.23 -7.74
C GLU A 123 9.56 -12.18 -7.87
N LEU A 124 8.30 -12.61 -7.90
CA LEU A 124 7.15 -11.70 -7.92
C LEU A 124 7.13 -10.79 -6.69
N ILE A 125 7.32 -11.34 -5.49
CA ILE A 125 7.33 -10.57 -4.24
C ILE A 125 8.46 -9.54 -4.25
N GLN A 126 9.66 -9.94 -4.67
CA GLN A 126 10.80 -9.02 -4.81
C GLN A 126 10.51 -7.92 -5.84
N HIS A 127 9.90 -8.26 -6.97
CA HIS A 127 9.48 -7.27 -7.97
C HIS A 127 8.48 -6.28 -7.40
N PHE A 128 7.43 -6.74 -6.71
CA PHE A 128 6.47 -5.86 -6.06
C PHE A 128 7.14 -4.94 -5.04
N GLY A 129 8.01 -5.47 -4.17
CA GLY A 129 8.75 -4.66 -3.20
C GLY A 129 9.58 -3.54 -3.86
N LYS A 130 10.27 -3.83 -4.98
CA LYS A 130 11.01 -2.81 -5.75
C LYS A 130 10.08 -1.74 -6.32
N LEU A 131 8.91 -2.13 -6.80
CA LEU A 131 7.94 -1.22 -7.40
C LEU A 131 7.25 -0.34 -6.36
N TRP A 132 6.90 -0.88 -5.20
CA TRP A 132 6.37 -0.10 -4.08
C TRP A 132 7.38 0.94 -3.60
N LYS A 133 8.65 0.57 -3.47
CA LYS A 133 9.73 1.52 -3.14
C LYS A 133 9.88 2.62 -4.18
N ARG A 134 9.75 2.30 -5.47
CA ARG A 134 9.78 3.29 -6.55
C ARG A 134 8.56 4.21 -6.50
N LEU A 135 7.39 3.64 -6.20
CA LEU A 135 6.15 4.41 -6.09
C LEU A 135 6.19 5.36 -4.89
N ALA A 136 6.68 4.90 -3.73
CA ALA A 136 6.80 5.72 -2.53
C ALA A 136 7.75 6.91 -2.68
N ARG A 137 8.68 6.87 -3.63
CA ARG A 137 9.56 8.00 -3.98
C ARG A 137 8.87 9.03 -4.86
N THR A 138 7.86 8.63 -5.61
CA THR A 138 7.06 9.54 -6.42
C THR A 138 6.14 10.31 -5.47
N ASN A 139 6.21 11.66 -5.51
CA ASN A 139 5.57 12.60 -4.59
C ASN A 139 4.32 12.05 -3.90
N LYS A 140 4.43 11.85 -2.57
CA LYS A 140 3.30 11.47 -1.73
C LYS A 140 2.25 12.60 -1.80
N PRO A 141 0.96 12.32 -2.08
CA PRO A 141 -0.10 13.26 -1.81
C PRO A 141 -0.05 13.59 -0.32
N ALA A 142 -0.05 14.89 0.00
CA ALA A 142 -0.21 15.32 1.37
C ALA A 142 -1.59 14.82 1.85
N PRO A 143 -1.68 14.04 2.94
CA PRO A 143 -2.98 13.69 3.49
C PRO A 143 -3.65 14.99 3.96
N ALA A 144 -4.82 15.31 3.42
CA ALA A 144 -5.66 16.38 3.95
C ALA A 144 -6.21 15.89 5.30
N VAL A 145 -5.61 16.38 6.38
CA VAL A 145 -6.00 16.08 7.76
C VAL A 145 -7.40 16.66 8.01
N SER A 146 -8.40 15.80 8.20
CA SER A 146 -9.59 16.14 8.98
C SER A 146 -9.58 15.32 10.27
N THR A 147 -8.93 15.87 11.28
CA THR A 147 -9.18 15.57 12.69
C THR A 147 -10.59 16.00 13.07
N GLU A 148 -11.14 15.32 14.11
CA GLU A 148 -12.37 15.60 14.88
C GLU A 148 -13.64 14.85 14.42
N THR A 149 -14.36 14.04 15.22
CA THR A 149 -14.32 13.71 16.67
C THR A 149 -14.89 12.30 16.93
N VAL A 150 -14.25 11.54 17.83
CA VAL A 150 -14.93 10.48 18.61
C VAL A 150 -15.40 11.14 19.90
N GLY A 151 -16.71 11.12 20.15
CA GLY A 151 -17.34 11.67 21.35
C GLY A 151 -18.85 11.45 21.35
N VAL A 152 -19.24 10.19 21.54
CA VAL A 152 -20.59 9.75 21.91
C VAL A 152 -20.84 10.17 23.37
N ASP A 153 -21.88 10.95 23.67
CA ASP A 153 -23.02 10.46 24.46
C ASP A 153 -24.14 11.49 24.68
N SER A 154 -25.36 10.99 24.61
CA SER A 154 -26.61 11.64 24.97
C SER A 154 -26.78 11.69 26.49
N THR A 155 -27.34 12.78 27.04
CA THR A 155 -28.16 12.67 28.26
C THR A 155 -29.17 13.82 28.31
N ASN A 156 -30.43 13.44 28.50
CA ASN A 156 -31.64 14.26 28.51
C ASN A 156 -31.67 15.30 29.63
N ALA A 157 -32.33 16.43 29.37
CA ALA A 157 -32.92 17.32 30.37
C ALA A 157 -34.40 16.98 30.55
#